data_AF-A0A7H1MF70-F1
#
_entry.id   AF-A0A7H1MF70-F1
#
_cell.length_a   1.000
_cell.length_b   1.000
_cell.length_c   1.000
_cell.angle_alpha   90.00
_cell.angle_beta   90.00
_cell.angle_gamma   90.00
#
_symmetry.space_group_name_H-M   'P 1'
#
loop_
_entity.id
_entity.type
_entity.pdbx_description
1 polymer ?
#
loop_
_entity_poly.entity_id
_entity_poly.type
_entity_poly.pdbx_seq_one_letter_code
_entity_poly.pdbx_strand_id
1 'polypeptide(L)'
;MKKHIPLLFVLAALAGCETIYLPSFKEIPVNPTNVKKEPPKKQTAKLPYRLAESHWTDVSKIRDEATRLSYQVSQGKITKVQAAQYLNRFRTQQVGRNSVDDSMYEVYLRSAVDSQRGAISSQQSKLYVQNALRGWQQRWPNMSNKPANPAFTNFLMEVMDMRPLE
;
A
#
# COMPACT_ATOMS: atom_id res chain seq x y z
N MET A 1 -21.74 -58.63 29.14
CA MET A 1 -22.23 -58.11 30.44
C MET A 1 -21.83 -56.65 30.57
N LYS A 2 -22.75 -55.83 31.13
CA LYS A 2 -22.66 -54.42 31.54
C LYS A 2 -21.26 -54.02 32.03
N LYS A 3 -20.80 -52.77 31.85
CA LYS A 3 -21.24 -51.63 32.70
C LYS A 3 -20.89 -50.27 32.06
N HIS A 4 -21.81 -49.35 32.27
CA HIS A 4 -21.71 -47.92 31.97
C HIS A 4 -20.97 -47.13 33.06
N ILE A 5 -20.77 -45.84 32.74
CA ILE A 5 -20.93 -44.63 33.59
C ILE A 5 -19.66 -43.78 33.81
N PRO A 6 -19.82 -42.45 33.75
CA PRO A 6 -18.83 -41.46 33.34
C PRO A 6 -18.19 -40.75 34.53
N LEU A 7 -17.12 -39.98 34.29
CA LEU A 7 -16.59 -39.05 35.28
C LEU A 7 -16.80 -37.60 34.84
N LEU A 8 -17.74 -36.97 35.55
CA LEU A 8 -17.89 -35.53 35.73
C LEU A 8 -16.58 -34.91 36.22
N PHE A 9 -16.15 -33.80 35.62
CA PHE A 9 -15.32 -32.81 36.30
C PHE A 9 -16.10 -31.51 36.40
N VAL A 10 -16.39 -31.14 37.65
CA VAL A 10 -17.12 -29.97 38.11
C VAL A 10 -16.14 -29.14 38.93
N LEU A 11 -16.12 -27.84 38.63
CA LEU A 11 -15.65 -26.66 39.39
C LEU A 11 -14.24 -26.65 40.04
N ALA A 12 -13.53 -25.55 39.81
CA ALA A 12 -13.23 -24.57 40.88
C ALA A 12 -12.75 -23.23 40.28
N ALA A 13 -13.40 -22.15 40.71
CA ALA A 13 -13.04 -20.78 40.42
C ALA A 13 -11.88 -20.33 41.32
N LEU A 14 -10.91 -19.62 40.74
CA LEU A 14 -9.99 -18.75 41.46
C LEU A 14 -10.07 -17.36 40.83
N ALA A 15 -11.00 -16.56 41.35
CA ALA A 15 -11.01 -15.12 41.14
C ALA A 15 -9.90 -14.52 42.02
N GLY A 16 -8.72 -14.30 41.43
CA GLY A 16 -7.68 -13.48 42.04
C GLY A 16 -8.02 -12.01 41.82
N CYS A 17 -8.45 -11.31 42.88
CA CYS A 17 -8.46 -9.86 42.88
C CYS A 17 -7.02 -9.38 43.11
N GLU A 18 -6.29 -9.08 42.04
CA GLU A 18 -5.09 -8.26 42.18
C GLU A 18 -5.50 -6.78 42.23
N THR A 19 -5.24 -6.15 43.36
CA THR A 19 -5.37 -4.70 43.54
C THR A 19 -4.27 -4.01 42.74
N ILE A 20 -4.61 -3.52 41.55
CA ILE A 20 -3.72 -2.69 40.74
C ILE A 20 -3.57 -1.34 41.46
N TYR A 21 -2.40 -1.13 42.08
CA TYR A 21 -1.97 0.17 42.56
C TYR A 21 -1.65 1.04 41.33
N LEU A 22 -2.54 1.98 41.01
CA LEU A 22 -2.33 2.98 39.97
C LEU A 22 -1.59 4.18 40.59
N PRO A 23 -0.30 4.41 40.30
CA PRO A 23 0.36 5.63 40.73
C PRO A 23 -0.24 6.81 39.97
N SER A 24 -0.73 7.80 40.71
CA SER A 24 -1.22 9.06 40.15
C SER A 24 -0.06 9.82 39.51
N PHE A 25 -0.07 9.93 38.18
CA PHE A 25 0.86 10.78 37.44
C PHE A 25 0.44 12.24 37.64
N LYS A 26 1.18 12.94 38.49
CA LYS A 26 1.13 14.40 38.56
C LYS A 26 1.87 14.94 37.33
N GLU A 27 1.14 15.49 36.37
CA GLU A 27 1.74 16.16 35.22
C GLU A 27 2.63 17.32 35.70
N ILE A 28 3.93 17.18 35.47
CA ILE A 28 4.89 18.26 35.67
C ILE A 28 4.77 19.16 34.44
N PRO A 29 4.39 20.44 34.56
CA PRO A 29 4.32 21.34 33.42
C PRO A 29 5.72 21.55 32.87
N VAL A 30 6.04 20.88 31.76
CA VAL A 30 7.21 21.21 30.96
C VAL A 30 6.91 22.51 30.23
N ASN A 31 7.55 23.60 30.65
CA ASN A 31 7.59 24.85 29.90
C ASN A 31 8.76 24.73 28.89
N PRO A 32 8.51 24.48 27.59
CA PRO A 32 9.58 24.44 26.61
C PRO A 32 10.12 25.85 26.38
N THR A 33 11.30 26.16 26.90
CA THR A 33 11.98 27.45 26.72
C THR A 33 12.62 27.65 25.34
N ASN A 34 12.25 26.84 24.34
CA ASN A 34 12.73 27.00 22.96
C ASN A 34 11.70 26.49 21.94
N VAL A 35 10.51 27.11 21.92
CA VAL A 35 9.62 27.02 20.75
C VAL A 35 9.99 28.16 19.82
N LYS A 36 10.85 27.88 18.84
CA LYS A 36 10.94 28.72 17.64
C LYS A 36 9.55 28.66 17.01
N LYS A 37 8.75 29.72 17.15
CA LYS A 37 7.43 29.84 16.55
C LYS A 37 7.57 29.60 15.05
N GLU A 38 7.25 28.39 14.59
CA GLU A 38 6.97 28.20 13.18
C GLU A 38 5.83 29.15 12.82
N PRO A 39 5.95 29.90 11.71
CA PRO A 39 4.87 30.76 11.27
C PRO A 39 3.62 29.90 11.10
N PRO A 40 2.43 30.43 11.43
CA PRO A 40 1.19 29.68 11.32
C PRO A 40 1.12 29.07 9.93
N LYS A 41 0.98 27.74 9.86
CA LYS A 41 0.68 27.04 8.61
C LYS A 41 -0.54 27.74 8.03
N LYS A 42 -0.32 28.57 7.01
CA LYS A 42 -1.38 29.22 6.26
C LYS A 42 -2.32 28.08 5.87
N GLN A 43 -3.54 28.12 6.39
CA GLN A 43 -4.64 27.31 5.89
C GLN A 43 -4.88 27.83 4.47
N THR A 44 -4.08 27.33 3.53
CA THR A 44 -4.35 27.46 2.11
C THR A 44 -5.71 26.82 1.93
N ALA A 45 -6.70 27.62 1.55
CA ALA A 45 -7.97 27.13 1.02
C ALA A 45 -7.66 25.92 0.13
N LYS A 46 -8.35 24.79 0.35
CA LYS A 46 -8.14 23.55 -0.41
C LYS A 46 -8.28 23.88 -1.89
N LEU A 47 -7.15 24.06 -2.57
CA LEU A 47 -7.14 24.17 -4.02
C LEU A 47 -7.74 22.87 -4.56
N PRO A 48 -8.54 22.96 -5.64
CA PRO A 48 -9.02 21.76 -6.30
C PRO A 48 -7.82 20.88 -6.65
N TYR A 49 -7.97 19.58 -6.41
CA TYR A 49 -6.94 18.62 -6.75
C TYR A 49 -6.63 18.70 -8.25
N ARG A 50 -5.35 18.65 -8.60
CA ARG A 50 -4.87 18.59 -9.97
C ARG A 50 -3.66 17.66 -10.04
N LEU A 51 -3.60 16.91 -11.13
CA LEU A 51 -2.42 16.13 -11.48
C LEU A 51 -1.25 17.06 -11.81
N ALA A 52 -0.03 16.55 -11.65
CA ALA A 52 1.17 17.22 -12.12
C ALA A 52 1.11 17.40 -13.65
N GLU A 53 1.65 18.50 -14.16
CA GLU A 53 1.64 18.79 -15.61
C GLU A 53 2.36 17.70 -16.42
N SER A 54 3.40 17.07 -15.85
CA SER A 54 4.15 15.97 -16.46
C SER A 54 3.47 14.61 -16.35
N HIS A 55 2.34 14.48 -15.64
CA HIS A 55 1.78 13.20 -15.21
C HIS A 55 1.63 12.18 -16.35
N TRP A 56 0.96 12.58 -17.43
CA TRP A 56 0.72 11.66 -18.56
C TRP A 56 1.99 11.33 -19.35
N THR A 57 2.96 12.25 -19.39
CA THR A 57 4.30 11.97 -19.93
C THR A 57 5.03 10.95 -19.07
N ASP A 58 4.92 11.05 -17.75
CA ASP A 58 5.52 10.10 -16.81
C ASP A 58 4.87 8.71 -16.90
N VAL A 59 3.54 8.65 -17.04
CA VAL A 59 2.80 7.41 -17.33
C VAL A 59 3.33 6.74 -18.61
N SER A 60 3.50 7.51 -19.69
CA SER A 60 4.03 6.97 -20.95
C SER A 60 5.44 6.41 -20.79
N LYS A 61 6.33 7.14 -20.10
CA LYS A 61 7.70 6.67 -19.84
C LYS A 61 7.72 5.36 -19.05
N ILE A 62 6.85 5.24 -18.03
CA ILE A 62 6.71 4.01 -17.24
C ILE A 62 6.22 2.84 -18.12
N ARG A 63 5.27 3.09 -19.03
CA ARG A 63 4.77 2.09 -19.98
C ARG A 63 5.87 1.63 -20.95
N ASP A 64 6.67 2.56 -21.48
CA ASP A 64 7.76 2.23 -22.41
C ASP A 64 8.82 1.36 -21.71
N GLU A 65 9.18 1.72 -20.48
CA GLU A 65 10.10 0.92 -19.66
C GLU A 65 9.53 -0.45 -19.31
N ALA A 66 8.25 -0.53 -18.93
CA ALA A 66 7.58 -1.80 -18.65
C ALA A 66 7.55 -2.71 -19.89
N THR A 67 7.35 -2.14 -21.08
CA THR A 67 7.40 -2.84 -22.36
C THR A 67 8.80 -3.38 -22.65
N ARG A 68 9.82 -2.56 -22.48
CA ARG A 68 11.23 -2.95 -22.62
C ARG A 68 11.58 -4.12 -21.69
N LEU A 69 11.17 -4.04 -20.43
CA LEU A 69 11.40 -5.09 -19.43
C LEU A 69 10.63 -6.38 -19.77
N SER A 70 9.40 -6.27 -20.27
CA SER A 70 8.60 -7.42 -20.72
C SER A 70 9.32 -8.21 -21.82
N TYR A 71 9.91 -7.53 -22.81
CA TYR A 71 10.71 -8.20 -23.85
C TYR A 71 11.93 -8.93 -23.27
N GLN A 72 12.59 -8.38 -22.25
CA GLN A 72 13.71 -9.06 -21.60
C GLN A 72 13.25 -10.31 -20.83
N VAL A 73 12.06 -10.26 -20.22
CA VAL A 73 11.44 -11.43 -19.58
C VAL A 73 11.08 -12.50 -20.60
N SER A 74 10.46 -12.13 -21.73
CA SER A 74 10.06 -13.09 -22.76
C SER A 74 11.26 -13.77 -23.43
N GLN A 75 12.41 -13.07 -23.50
CA GLN A 75 13.69 -13.62 -23.97
C GLN A 75 14.44 -14.43 -22.91
N GLY A 76 13.91 -14.56 -21.69
CA GLY A 76 14.56 -15.27 -20.58
C GLY A 76 15.81 -14.57 -20.02
N LYS A 77 16.05 -13.30 -20.38
CA LYS A 77 17.22 -12.53 -19.91
C LYS A 77 17.10 -12.12 -18.45
N ILE A 78 15.88 -11.84 -18.01
CA ILE A 78 15.55 -11.49 -16.62
C ILE A 78 14.26 -12.19 -16.20
N THR A 79 14.08 -12.36 -14.90
CA THR A 79 12.86 -12.92 -14.31
C THR A 79 11.76 -11.86 -14.16
N LYS A 80 10.49 -12.29 -14.01
CA LYS A 80 9.35 -11.37 -13.76
C LYS A 80 9.58 -10.52 -12.50
N VAL A 81 10.19 -11.12 -11.47
CA VAL A 81 10.52 -10.42 -10.22
C VAL A 81 11.59 -9.36 -10.44
N GLN A 82 12.65 -9.67 -11.19
CA GLN A 82 13.69 -8.69 -11.53
C GLN A 82 13.11 -7.54 -12.36
N ALA A 83 12.25 -7.84 -13.34
CA ALA A 83 11.55 -6.81 -14.11
C ALA A 83 10.73 -5.87 -13.21
N ALA A 84 9.96 -6.41 -12.26
CA ALA A 84 9.21 -5.60 -11.31
C ALA A 84 10.13 -4.70 -10.47
N GLN A 85 11.28 -5.21 -10.01
CA GLN A 85 12.26 -4.44 -9.24
C GLN A 85 12.91 -3.31 -10.07
N TYR A 86 13.23 -3.57 -11.34
CA TYR A 86 13.74 -2.51 -12.24
C TYR A 86 12.69 -1.44 -12.50
N LEU A 87 11.45 -1.83 -12.76
CA LEU A 87 10.34 -0.91 -12.95
C LEU A 87 10.11 -0.04 -11.71
N ASN A 88 10.27 -0.62 -10.51
CA ASN A 88 10.21 0.13 -9.26
C ASN A 88 11.26 1.25 -9.18
N ARG A 89 12.50 0.91 -9.49
CA ARG A 89 13.61 1.86 -9.48
C ARG A 89 13.32 2.99 -10.46
N PHE A 90 12.93 2.63 -11.68
CA PHE A 90 12.60 3.58 -12.73
C PHE A 90 11.46 4.53 -12.30
N ARG A 91 10.31 4.01 -11.84
CA ARG A 91 9.20 4.88 -11.40
C ARG A 91 9.62 5.83 -10.29
N THR A 92 10.43 5.38 -9.32
CA THR A 92 10.84 6.24 -8.19
C THR A 92 11.81 7.33 -8.63
N GLN A 93 12.64 7.08 -9.65
CA GLN A 93 13.50 8.09 -10.27
C GLN A 93 12.68 9.07 -11.12
N GLN A 94 11.61 8.59 -11.76
CA GLN A 94 10.78 9.39 -12.66
C GLN A 94 9.83 10.34 -11.91
N VAL A 95 9.10 9.84 -10.90
CA VAL A 95 8.02 10.61 -10.24
C VAL A 95 8.22 10.79 -8.74
N GLY A 96 9.31 10.27 -8.19
CA GLY A 96 9.55 10.25 -6.74
C GLY A 96 8.71 9.20 -6.01
N ARG A 97 8.85 9.15 -4.68
CA ARG A 97 8.05 8.27 -3.84
C ARG A 97 6.72 8.91 -3.51
N ASN A 98 5.64 8.14 -3.61
CA ASN A 98 4.33 8.54 -3.14
C ASN A 98 3.58 7.32 -2.60
N SER A 99 2.65 7.54 -1.66
CA SER A 99 1.99 6.46 -0.92
C SER A 99 1.13 5.55 -1.80
N VAL A 100 0.53 6.09 -2.87
CA VAL A 100 -0.37 5.34 -3.75
C VAL A 100 0.44 4.41 -4.66
N ASP A 101 1.46 4.94 -5.34
CA ASP A 101 2.33 4.15 -6.21
C ASP A 101 3.18 3.16 -5.43
N ASP A 102 3.70 3.53 -4.25
CA ASP A 102 4.48 2.62 -3.41
C ASP A 102 3.62 1.44 -2.94
N SER A 103 2.37 1.68 -2.52
CA SER A 103 1.44 0.62 -2.16
C SER A 103 1.05 -0.26 -3.34
N MET A 104 0.77 0.34 -4.50
CA MET A 104 0.46 -0.44 -5.70
C MET A 104 1.64 -1.27 -6.19
N TYR A 105 2.86 -0.76 -6.03
CA TYR A 105 4.06 -1.51 -6.34
C TYR A 105 4.22 -2.76 -5.47
N GLU A 106 3.91 -2.68 -4.17
CA GLU A 106 3.97 -3.86 -3.30
C GLU A 106 3.02 -4.97 -3.76
N VAL A 107 1.79 -4.61 -4.13
CA VAL A 107 0.81 -5.54 -4.70
C VAL A 107 1.32 -6.14 -6.01
N TYR A 108 1.84 -5.30 -6.89
CA TYR A 108 2.39 -5.72 -8.18
C TYR A 108 3.57 -6.69 -8.01
N LEU A 109 4.55 -6.36 -7.17
CA LEU A 109 5.70 -7.20 -6.87
C LEU A 109 5.28 -8.54 -6.28
N ARG A 110 4.35 -8.52 -5.31
CA ARG A 110 3.83 -9.75 -4.72
C ARG A 110 3.20 -10.66 -5.77
N SER A 111 2.39 -10.08 -6.65
CA SER A 111 1.77 -10.82 -7.76
C SER A 111 2.79 -11.42 -8.72
N ALA A 112 3.91 -10.74 -8.97
CA ALA A 112 4.99 -11.22 -9.82
C ALA A 112 5.74 -12.39 -9.16
N VAL A 113 6.04 -12.30 -7.86
CA VAL A 113 6.65 -13.38 -7.07
C VAL A 113 5.74 -14.61 -7.06
N ASP A 114 4.46 -14.42 -6.74
CA ASP A 114 3.49 -15.51 -6.65
C ASP A 114 3.25 -16.17 -8.01
N SER A 115 3.20 -15.38 -9.10
CA SER A 115 3.09 -15.92 -10.46
C SER A 115 4.36 -16.68 -10.87
N GLN A 116 5.54 -16.16 -10.56
CA GLN A 116 6.81 -16.77 -10.94
C GLN A 116 7.03 -18.13 -10.28
N ARG A 117 6.61 -18.29 -9.02
CA ARG A 117 6.70 -19.57 -8.30
C ARG A 117 5.53 -20.53 -8.58
N GLY A 118 4.62 -20.16 -9.48
CA GLY A 118 3.45 -20.98 -9.83
C GLY A 118 2.36 -21.02 -8.74
N ALA A 119 2.42 -20.16 -7.73
CA ALA A 119 1.39 -20.10 -6.68
C ALA A 119 0.07 -19.51 -7.21
N ILE A 120 0.14 -18.62 -8.21
CA ILE A 120 -1.02 -18.09 -8.92
C ILE A 120 -0.80 -18.09 -10.43
N SER A 121 -1.87 -18.26 -11.19
CA SER A 121 -1.86 -18.09 -12.64
C SER A 121 -1.70 -16.62 -13.03
N SER A 122 -1.35 -16.36 -14.30
CA SER A 122 -1.31 -15.01 -14.85
C SER A 122 -2.66 -14.30 -14.75
N GLN A 123 -3.78 -15.03 -14.90
CA GLN A 123 -5.12 -14.48 -14.76
C GLN A 123 -5.43 -14.11 -13.31
N GLN A 124 -5.04 -14.95 -12.35
CA GLN A 124 -5.18 -14.65 -10.92
C GLN A 124 -4.31 -13.45 -10.50
N SER A 125 -3.09 -13.33 -11.05
CA SER A 125 -2.23 -12.16 -10.86
C SER A 125 -2.89 -10.88 -11.38
N LYS A 126 -3.47 -10.92 -12.60
CA LYS A 126 -4.23 -9.78 -13.17
C LYS A 126 -5.39 -9.37 -12.26
N LEU A 127 -6.20 -10.33 -11.81
CA LEU A 127 -7.33 -10.08 -10.90
C LEU A 127 -6.89 -9.50 -9.56
N TYR A 128 -5.78 -10.00 -9.00
CA TYR A 128 -5.23 -9.51 -7.73
C TYR A 128 -4.84 -8.03 -7.82
N VAL A 129 -4.12 -7.64 -8.88
CA VAL A 129 -3.75 -6.24 -9.14
C VAL A 129 -5.01 -5.39 -9.40
N GLN A 130 -5.94 -5.88 -10.21
CA GLN A 130 -7.18 -5.17 -10.53
C GLN A 130 -8.04 -4.87 -9.29
N ASN A 131 -8.13 -5.83 -8.35
CA ASN A 131 -8.87 -5.63 -7.10
C ASN A 131 -8.22 -4.55 -6.21
N ALA A 132 -6.90 -4.49 -6.16
CA ALA A 132 -6.20 -3.42 -5.45
C ALA A 132 -6.45 -2.05 -6.08
N LEU A 133 -6.43 -1.97 -7.41
CA LEU A 133 -6.74 -0.74 -8.16
C LEU A 133 -8.18 -0.25 -7.88
N ARG A 134 -9.16 -1.15 -7.87
CA ARG A 134 -10.55 -0.81 -7.50
C ARG A 134 -10.62 -0.22 -6.09
N GLY A 135 -9.89 -0.82 -5.13
CA GLY A 135 -9.80 -0.30 -3.78
C GLY A 135 -9.23 1.13 -3.74
N TRP A 136 -8.23 1.43 -4.57
CA TRP A 136 -7.71 2.80 -4.68
C TRP A 136 -8.71 3.77 -5.31
N GLN A 137 -9.40 3.39 -6.39
CA GLN A 137 -10.45 4.22 -6.99
C GLN A 137 -11.55 4.58 -5.99
N GLN A 138 -11.96 3.65 -5.13
CA GLN A 138 -12.97 3.90 -4.10
C GLN A 138 -12.47 4.86 -3.01
N ARG A 139 -11.21 4.73 -2.60
CA ARG A 139 -10.62 5.61 -1.57
C ARG A 139 -10.27 6.99 -2.10
N TRP A 140 -10.03 7.11 -3.40
CA TRP A 140 -9.48 8.31 -4.02
C TRP A 140 -10.29 9.57 -3.74
N PRO A 141 -11.62 9.64 -3.96
CA PRO A 141 -12.40 10.85 -3.73
C PRO A 141 -12.24 11.40 -2.30
N ASN A 142 -12.21 10.50 -1.32
CA ASN A 142 -12.17 10.82 0.11
C ASN A 142 -10.77 11.04 0.68
N MET A 143 -9.71 10.85 -0.14
CA MET A 143 -8.34 11.05 0.31
C MET A 143 -8.03 12.54 0.50
N SER A 144 -7.49 12.88 1.68
CA SER A 144 -7.06 14.24 2.03
C SER A 144 -5.71 14.62 1.40
N ASN A 145 -4.75 13.70 1.39
CA ASN A 145 -3.38 13.93 0.92
C ASN A 145 -3.14 13.14 -0.38
N LYS A 146 -3.83 13.53 -1.46
CA LYS A 146 -3.64 12.92 -2.78
C LYS A 146 -2.26 13.28 -3.32
N PRO A 147 -1.45 12.32 -3.81
CA PRO A 147 -0.23 12.64 -4.53
C PRO A 147 -0.56 13.33 -5.85
N ALA A 148 0.24 14.33 -6.23
CA ALA A 148 0.06 15.03 -7.50
C ALA A 148 0.40 14.15 -8.72
N ASN A 149 1.19 13.08 -8.54
CA ASN A 149 1.67 12.26 -9.64
C ASN A 149 1.60 10.74 -9.32
N PRO A 150 0.40 10.13 -9.31
CA PRO A 150 0.22 8.68 -9.15
C PRO A 150 0.47 7.91 -10.47
N ALA A 151 1.59 8.21 -11.15
CA ALA A 151 1.83 7.75 -12.53
C ALA A 151 1.91 6.22 -12.64
N PHE A 152 2.56 5.56 -11.67
CA PHE A 152 2.66 4.09 -11.73
C PHE A 152 1.29 3.44 -11.57
N THR A 153 0.47 3.96 -10.66
CA THR A 153 -0.90 3.47 -10.45
C THR A 153 -1.77 3.71 -11.67
N ASN A 154 -1.70 4.91 -12.28
CA ASN A 154 -2.47 5.22 -13.49
C ASN A 154 -1.98 4.43 -14.73
N PHE A 155 -0.69 4.13 -14.82
CA PHE A 155 -0.16 3.16 -15.79
C PHE A 155 -0.81 1.78 -15.62
N LEU A 156 -0.88 1.27 -14.39
CA LEU A 156 -1.54 -0.01 -14.12
C LEU A 156 -3.05 0.04 -14.41
N MET A 157 -3.71 1.19 -14.20
CA MET A 157 -5.11 1.36 -14.57
C MET A 157 -5.31 1.32 -16.09
N GLU A 158 -4.42 1.97 -16.86
CA GLU A 158 -4.44 1.92 -18.32
C GLU A 158 -4.32 0.48 -18.83
N VAL A 159 -3.34 -0.29 -18.33
CA VAL A 159 -3.13 -1.69 -18.72
C VAL A 159 -4.34 -2.59 -18.38
N MET A 160 -5.17 -2.18 -17.42
CA MET A 160 -6.33 -2.93 -16.96
C MET A 160 -7.65 -2.40 -17.53
N ASP A 161 -7.61 -1.46 -18.47
CA ASP A 161 -8.77 -0.77 -19.05
C ASP A 161 -9.66 -0.13 -17.98
N MET A 162 -9.02 0.46 -16.95
CA MET A 162 -9.69 1.11 -15.82
C MET A 162 -9.55 2.63 -15.90
N ARG A 163 -10.54 3.35 -15.37
CA ARG A 163 -10.47 4.80 -15.22
C ARG A 163 -9.29 5.23 -14.33
N PRO A 164 -8.53 6.28 -14.69
CA PRO A 164 -7.42 6.76 -13.89
C PRO A 164 -7.87 7.42 -12.58
N LEU A 165 -6.89 7.64 -11.70
CA LEU A 165 -7.01 8.48 -10.50
C LEU A 165 -6.77 9.94 -10.89
N GLU A 166 -7.82 10.75 -10.82
CA GLU A 166 -7.86 12.17 -11.20
C GLU A 166 -8.78 13.00 -10.30
#